data_AF-A0A7X4HTB7-F1
#
_entry.id   AF-A0A7X4HTB7-F1
#
_cell.length_a   1.000
_cell.length_b   1.000
_cell.length_c   1.000
_cell.angle_alpha   90.00
_cell.angle_beta   90.00
_cell.angle_gamma   90.00
#
_symmetry.space_group_name_H-M   'P 1'
#
loop_
_entity.id
_entity.type
_entity.pdbx_description
1 polymer ?
#
loop_
_entity_poly.entity_id
_entity_poly.type
_entity_poly.pdbx_seq_one_letter_code
_entity_poly.pdbx_strand_id
1 'polypeptide(L)'
;MVQPTRQRHGRRKFLERLVAGTTVAASASPAGGSGVRAQEGAISSFDHVAVPMQNTEEMITFYRALGVHVMETAGRVSVHFGDQKINFHRPASWQRATPASLRAPAATPPCGDFCFVWSGSEESLMAALDRAGAEIIGSGMRDGGRALGTVRGMSRYVRDPDGNLLEFMIYS
;
A
#
# COMPACT_ATOMS: atom_id res chain seq x y z
N MET A 1 -3.33 -52.81 -9.35
CA MET A 1 -2.10 -52.09 -8.99
C MET A 1 -2.51 -50.68 -8.56
N VAL A 2 -2.43 -50.44 -7.25
CA VAL A 2 -2.50 -49.19 -6.46
C VAL A 2 -3.17 -47.94 -7.07
N GLN A 3 -4.35 -47.60 -6.54
CA GLN A 3 -4.94 -46.25 -6.58
C GLN A 3 -4.28 -45.33 -5.52
N PRO A 4 -4.17 -44.02 -5.76
CA PRO A 4 -3.57 -43.08 -4.81
C PRO A 4 -4.54 -42.69 -3.67
N THR A 5 -4.01 -42.73 -2.46
CA THR A 5 -4.69 -42.44 -1.19
C THR A 5 -4.87 -40.93 -0.96
N ARG A 6 -6.12 -40.50 -0.78
CA ARG A 6 -6.48 -39.16 -0.27
C ARG A 6 -6.26 -39.10 1.24
N GLN A 7 -5.27 -38.34 1.71
CA GLN A 7 -5.15 -37.99 3.12
C GLN A 7 -6.14 -36.86 3.49
N ARG A 8 -7.11 -37.19 4.35
CA ARG A 8 -7.95 -36.23 5.07
C ARG A 8 -7.33 -35.97 6.44
N HIS A 9 -6.89 -34.75 6.71
CA HIS A 9 -6.42 -34.35 8.03
C HIS A 9 -7.61 -34.00 8.94
N GLY A 10 -7.79 -34.81 9.98
CA GLY A 10 -8.88 -34.75 10.94
C GLY A 10 -8.75 -33.60 11.94
N ARG A 11 -9.87 -32.91 12.16
CA ARG A 11 -10.11 -31.95 13.24
C ARG A 11 -9.98 -32.66 14.59
N ARG A 12 -8.96 -32.34 15.40
CA ARG A 12 -8.87 -32.81 16.79
C ARG A 12 -9.77 -31.95 17.68
N LYS A 13 -10.89 -32.54 18.10
CA LYS A 13 -11.70 -32.10 19.24
C LYS A 13 -10.98 -32.52 20.52
N PHE A 14 -10.75 -31.60 21.44
CA PHE A 14 -10.24 -31.90 22.79
C PHE A 14 -11.44 -32.03 23.72
N LEU A 15 -11.53 -33.18 24.41
CA LEU A 15 -12.61 -33.53 25.33
C LEU A 15 -12.22 -33.15 26.78
N GLU A 16 -13.25 -32.80 27.54
CA GLU A 16 -13.25 -32.38 28.94
C GLU A 16 -12.77 -33.47 29.91
N ARG A 17 -12.24 -33.04 31.06
CA ARG A 17 -12.34 -33.78 32.34
C ARG A 17 -12.55 -32.83 33.51
N LEU A 18 -13.70 -32.98 34.16
CA LEU A 18 -14.09 -32.42 35.45
C LEU A 18 -13.68 -33.38 36.58
N VAL A 19 -13.13 -32.85 37.67
CA VAL A 19 -13.20 -33.47 39.01
C VAL A 19 -13.46 -32.35 40.03
N ALA A 20 -14.41 -32.63 40.93
CA ALA A 20 -15.02 -31.71 41.90
C ALA A 20 -14.24 -31.56 43.22
N GLY A 21 -14.49 -30.46 43.96
CA GLY A 21 -14.34 -30.44 45.42
C GLY A 21 -13.84 -29.15 46.12
N THR A 22 -14.77 -28.22 46.39
CA THR A 22 -14.99 -27.49 47.67
C THR A 22 -14.02 -26.37 48.19
N THR A 23 -14.50 -25.12 48.06
CA THR A 23 -14.42 -23.86 48.88
C THR A 23 -13.13 -23.40 49.60
N VAL A 24 -12.72 -22.14 49.40
CA VAL A 24 -12.77 -20.98 50.35
C VAL A 24 -12.37 -19.68 49.59
N ALA A 25 -12.95 -18.54 50.00
CA ALA A 25 -12.85 -17.21 49.42
C ALA A 25 -11.46 -16.53 49.47
N ALA A 26 -11.14 -15.72 48.46
CA ALA A 26 -10.73 -14.30 48.56
C ALA A 26 -10.20 -13.77 47.22
N SER A 27 -10.55 -12.52 46.96
CA SER A 27 -10.09 -11.60 45.92
C SER A 27 -8.68 -11.81 45.34
N ALA A 28 -8.61 -11.92 44.02
CA ALA A 28 -7.62 -11.22 43.20
C ALA A 28 -8.09 -11.27 41.74
N SER A 29 -8.43 -10.12 41.17
CA SER A 29 -8.52 -9.97 39.71
C SER A 29 -7.14 -10.29 39.12
N PRO A 30 -6.99 -11.22 38.17
CA PRO A 30 -5.87 -11.12 37.27
C PRO A 30 -6.23 -9.97 36.34
N ALA A 31 -5.75 -8.77 36.68
CA ALA A 31 -5.45 -7.78 35.67
C ALA A 31 -4.42 -8.40 34.74
N GLY A 32 -4.90 -9.23 33.81
CA GLY A 32 -4.17 -9.69 32.64
C GLY A 32 -4.07 -8.53 31.65
N GLY A 33 -3.52 -7.40 32.12
CA GLY A 33 -2.99 -6.40 31.24
C GLY A 33 -1.87 -7.10 30.48
N SER A 34 -2.12 -7.36 29.19
CA SER A 34 -1.08 -7.77 28.27
C SER A 34 0.06 -6.77 28.43
N GLY A 35 1.13 -7.18 29.11
CA GLY A 35 2.37 -6.43 29.25
C GLY A 35 3.02 -6.36 27.88
N VAL A 36 2.46 -5.53 27.00
CA VAL A 36 3.16 -5.08 25.81
C VAL A 36 4.30 -4.25 26.37
N ARG A 37 5.52 -4.78 26.26
CA ARG A 37 6.73 -4.04 26.60
C ARG A 37 6.66 -2.71 25.86
N ALA A 38 6.87 -1.60 26.57
CA ALA A 38 6.98 -0.29 25.92
C ALA A 38 8.10 -0.40 24.87
N GLN A 39 7.73 -0.27 23.60
CA GLN A 39 8.68 -0.29 22.51
C GLN A 39 9.47 1.02 22.53
N GLU A 40 10.80 0.93 22.46
CA GLU A 40 11.64 2.11 22.19
C GLU A 40 11.44 2.49 20.72
N GLY A 41 10.64 3.53 20.49
CA GLY A 41 10.28 4.03 19.17
C GLY A 41 9.01 3.41 18.59
N ALA A 42 8.44 4.10 17.59
CA ALA A 42 7.25 3.67 16.86
C ALA A 42 7.34 4.16 15.41
N ILE A 43 6.60 3.52 14.50
CA ILE A 43 6.42 4.04 13.14
C ILE A 43 5.71 5.39 13.26
N SER A 44 6.36 6.45 12.79
CA SER A 44 5.82 7.81 12.88
C SER A 44 4.98 8.19 11.66
N SER A 45 5.35 7.70 10.48
CA SER A 45 4.74 8.05 9.20
C SER A 45 5.13 7.07 8.10
N PHE A 46 4.46 7.20 6.96
CA PHE A 46 4.88 6.57 5.71
C PHE A 46 5.81 7.52 4.95
N ASP A 47 7.00 7.05 4.57
CA ASP A 47 7.99 7.83 3.81
C ASP A 47 7.80 7.62 2.30
N HIS A 48 7.99 6.38 1.82
CA HIS A 48 7.92 6.10 0.39
C HIS A 48 7.62 4.63 0.08
N VAL A 49 7.22 4.39 -1.17
CA VAL A 49 7.19 3.04 -1.78
C VAL A 49 8.21 2.97 -2.92
N ALA A 50 8.72 1.77 -3.17
CA ALA A 50 9.52 1.49 -4.36
C ALA A 50 8.85 0.41 -5.22
N VAL A 51 8.62 0.72 -6.48
CA VAL A 51 8.02 -0.21 -7.47
C VAL A 51 8.85 -0.22 -8.76
N PRO A 52 8.90 -1.33 -9.51
CA PRO A 52 9.51 -1.32 -10.83
C PRO A 52 8.67 -0.50 -11.82
N MET A 53 9.30 0.01 -12.87
CA MET A 53 8.63 0.60 -14.03
C MET A 53 9.12 -0.05 -15.34
N GLN A 54 8.36 0.11 -16.42
CA GLN A 54 8.68 -0.41 -17.75
C GLN A 54 8.96 0.72 -18.76
N ASN A 55 8.09 1.72 -18.85
CA ASN A 55 8.12 2.77 -19.87
C ASN A 55 8.73 4.07 -19.30
N THR A 56 10.06 4.13 -19.22
CA THR A 56 10.73 5.13 -18.37
C THR A 56 10.51 6.57 -18.82
N GLU A 57 10.64 6.87 -20.10
CA GLU A 57 10.53 8.25 -20.61
C GLU A 57 9.08 8.74 -20.56
N GLU A 58 8.13 7.86 -20.86
CA GLU A 58 6.70 8.12 -20.76
C GLU A 58 6.31 8.39 -19.31
N MET A 59 6.77 7.57 -18.36
CA MET A 59 6.53 7.74 -16.93
C MET A 59 7.10 9.08 -16.42
N ILE A 60 8.34 9.42 -16.78
CA ILE A 60 8.95 10.71 -16.41
C ILE A 60 8.11 11.87 -16.94
N THR A 61 7.71 11.81 -18.22
CA THR A 61 6.93 12.84 -18.89
C THR A 61 5.57 13.01 -18.22
N PHE A 62 4.88 11.91 -17.97
CA PHE A 62 3.58 11.86 -17.32
C PHE A 62 3.62 12.51 -15.93
N TYR A 63 4.54 12.08 -15.06
CA TYR A 63 4.61 12.63 -13.71
C TYR A 63 5.02 14.11 -13.71
N ARG A 64 5.96 14.53 -14.57
CA ARG A 64 6.29 15.96 -14.72
C ARG A 64 5.07 16.78 -15.16
N ALA A 65 4.24 16.26 -16.06
CA ALA A 65 3.05 16.96 -16.54
C ALA A 65 1.97 17.13 -15.45
N LEU A 66 1.91 16.21 -14.48
CA LEU A 66 1.10 16.36 -13.26
C LEU A 66 1.61 17.49 -12.33
N GLY A 67 2.77 18.08 -12.61
CA GLY A 67 3.33 19.20 -11.86
C GLY A 67 4.12 18.79 -10.61
N VAL A 68 4.49 17.52 -10.48
CA VAL A 68 5.28 17.03 -9.34
C VAL A 68 6.78 17.11 -9.60
N HIS A 69 7.58 17.11 -8.54
CA HIS A 69 9.03 17.12 -8.67
C HIS A 69 9.56 15.72 -8.98
N VAL A 70 10.34 15.59 -10.07
CA VAL A 70 10.89 14.31 -10.54
C VAL A 70 12.41 14.37 -10.53
N MET A 71 13.04 13.49 -9.76
CA MET A 71 14.50 13.32 -9.69
C MET A 71 14.93 12.02 -10.34
N GLU A 72 16.00 12.06 -11.12
CA GLU A 72 16.47 10.92 -11.89
C GLU A 72 17.86 10.47 -11.47
N THR A 73 18.07 9.16 -11.45
CA THR A 73 19.39 8.54 -11.40
C THR A 73 19.47 7.42 -12.44
N ALA A 74 20.67 6.87 -12.63
CA ALA A 74 20.87 5.72 -13.51
C ALA A 74 20.00 4.50 -13.14
N GLY A 75 19.62 4.35 -11.86
CA GLY A 75 18.88 3.18 -11.38
C GLY A 75 17.40 3.40 -11.11
N ARG A 76 16.97 4.65 -10.91
CA ARG A 76 15.58 4.94 -10.54
C ARG A 76 15.15 6.34 -10.96
N VAL A 77 13.84 6.54 -10.96
CA VAL A 77 13.19 7.84 -10.99
C VAL A 77 12.43 8.01 -9.67
N SER A 78 12.62 9.13 -8.99
CA SER A 78 11.92 9.45 -7.75
C SER A 78 10.88 10.53 -8.04
N VAL A 79 9.61 10.24 -7.77
CA VAL A 79 8.48 11.15 -7.95
C VAL A 79 8.05 11.65 -6.59
N HIS A 80 8.21 12.94 -6.31
CA HIS A 80 8.02 13.54 -4.98
C HIS A 80 6.68 14.28 -4.86
N PHE A 81 6.02 14.12 -3.71
CA PHE A 81 4.77 14.78 -3.36
C PHE A 81 4.79 15.16 -1.87
N GLY A 82 5.08 16.44 -1.59
CA GLY A 82 5.44 16.88 -0.25
C GLY A 82 6.73 16.20 0.23
N ASP A 83 6.72 15.69 1.46
CA ASP A 83 7.85 14.99 2.06
C ASP A 83 7.90 13.49 1.73
N GLN A 84 6.98 13.00 0.89
CA GLN A 84 6.89 11.60 0.47
C GLN A 84 7.27 11.43 -0.99
N LYS A 85 7.52 10.18 -1.41
CA LYS A 85 7.82 9.87 -2.81
C LYS A 85 7.43 8.46 -3.23
N ILE A 86 7.42 8.24 -4.54
CA ILE A 86 7.52 6.92 -5.16
C ILE A 86 8.88 6.80 -5.83
N ASN A 87 9.61 5.74 -5.51
CA ASN A 87 10.81 5.34 -6.24
C ASN A 87 10.44 4.32 -7.32
N PHE A 88 10.46 4.73 -8.57
CA PHE A 88 10.32 3.84 -9.71
C PHE A 88 11.69 3.29 -10.11
N HIS A 89 11.90 1.98 -10.00
CA HIS A 89 13.13 1.33 -10.47
C HIS A 89 13.10 1.19 -11.99
N ARG A 90 14.16 1.63 -12.68
CA ARG A 90 14.28 1.49 -14.14
C ARG A 90 14.38 0.01 -14.54
N PRO A 91 13.94 -0.38 -15.76
CA PRO A 91 14.04 -1.76 -16.26
C PRO A 91 15.39 -2.43 -16.01
N ALA A 92 16.46 -1.74 -16.36
CA ALA A 92 17.84 -2.20 -16.19
C ALA A 92 18.20 -2.55 -14.73
N SER A 93 17.58 -1.89 -13.74
CA SER A 93 17.86 -2.09 -12.32
C SER A 93 17.08 -3.23 -11.70
N TRP A 94 15.81 -3.40 -12.06
CA TRP A 94 15.00 -4.46 -11.47
C TRP A 94 15.06 -5.79 -12.23
N GLN A 95 15.29 -5.78 -13.56
CA GLN A 95 15.36 -7.01 -14.36
C GLN A 95 16.66 -7.80 -14.13
N ARG A 96 17.74 -7.12 -13.76
CA ARG A 96 19.03 -7.75 -13.41
C ARG A 96 19.18 -8.02 -11.90
N ALA A 97 18.08 -7.90 -11.16
CA ALA A 97 18.10 -8.08 -9.72
C ALA A 97 18.48 -9.52 -9.36
N THR A 98 19.45 -9.64 -8.46
CA THR A 98 19.84 -10.92 -7.85
C THR A 98 18.99 -11.19 -6.60
N PRO A 99 19.03 -12.41 -6.03
CA PRO A 99 18.39 -12.71 -4.74
C PRO A 99 18.82 -11.78 -3.58
N ALA A 100 19.99 -11.14 -3.67
CA ALA A 100 20.47 -10.18 -2.69
C ALA A 100 19.92 -8.75 -2.91
N SER A 101 19.16 -8.51 -3.97
CA SER A 101 18.57 -7.20 -4.24
C SER A 101 17.48 -6.88 -3.22
N LEU A 102 17.59 -5.74 -2.56
CA LEU A 102 16.61 -5.27 -1.56
C LEU A 102 15.35 -4.72 -2.24
N ARG A 103 14.56 -5.61 -2.83
CA ARG A 103 13.27 -5.30 -3.48
C ARG A 103 12.27 -6.42 -3.25
N ALA A 104 10.99 -6.10 -3.44
CA ALA A 104 9.96 -7.13 -3.51
C ALA A 104 10.24 -8.07 -4.71
N PRO A 105 10.47 -9.38 -4.48
CA PRO A 105 10.92 -10.30 -5.52
C PRO A 105 9.86 -10.58 -6.59
N ALA A 106 8.57 -10.49 -6.23
CA ALA A 106 7.46 -10.71 -7.14
C ALA A 106 6.94 -9.43 -7.82
N ALA A 107 7.44 -8.25 -7.44
CA ALA A 107 6.96 -6.99 -8.00
C ALA A 107 7.39 -6.89 -9.47
N THR A 108 6.43 -6.73 -10.37
CA THR A 108 6.64 -6.48 -11.80
C THR A 108 5.65 -5.41 -12.25
N PRO A 109 5.99 -4.51 -13.19
CA PRO A 109 5.07 -3.47 -13.63
C PRO A 109 3.88 -4.05 -14.41
N PRO A 110 2.67 -3.47 -14.29
CA PRO A 110 2.26 -2.54 -13.24
C PRO A 110 1.98 -3.28 -11.91
N CYS A 111 2.34 -2.65 -10.79
CA CYS A 111 1.99 -3.17 -9.46
C CYS A 111 1.67 -2.06 -8.44
N GLY A 112 1.42 -0.84 -8.91
CA GLY A 112 1.03 0.30 -8.11
C GLY A 112 -0.48 0.50 -8.08
N ASP A 113 -0.99 0.77 -6.88
CA ASP A 113 -2.31 1.35 -6.63
C ASP A 113 -2.11 2.45 -5.59
N PHE A 114 -2.09 3.70 -6.06
CA PHE A 114 -1.62 4.85 -5.30
C PHE A 114 -2.70 5.90 -5.18
N CYS A 115 -3.01 6.32 -3.96
CA CYS A 115 -3.94 7.40 -3.69
C CYS A 115 -3.18 8.66 -3.24
N PHE A 116 -3.43 9.76 -3.95
CA PHE A 116 -2.89 11.08 -3.67
C PHE A 116 -3.99 12.01 -3.20
N VAL A 117 -3.68 12.86 -2.23
CA VAL A 117 -4.55 13.97 -1.89
C VAL A 117 -4.29 15.10 -2.87
N TRP A 118 -5.35 15.56 -3.53
CA TRP A 118 -5.33 16.78 -4.33
C TRP A 118 -5.82 17.95 -3.48
N SER A 119 -4.97 18.96 -3.28
CA SER A 119 -5.28 20.14 -2.46
C SER A 119 -5.95 21.27 -3.24
N GLY A 120 -6.03 21.16 -4.57
CA GLY A 120 -6.69 22.14 -5.44
C GLY A 120 -8.17 21.85 -5.66
N SER A 121 -8.79 22.62 -6.55
CA SER A 121 -10.16 22.39 -7.01
C SER A 121 -10.25 21.20 -7.98
N GLU A 122 -11.46 20.67 -8.16
CA GLU A 122 -11.77 19.69 -9.21
C GLU A 122 -11.30 20.18 -10.59
N GLU A 123 -11.57 21.44 -10.94
CA GLU A 123 -11.17 22.02 -12.22
C GLU A 123 -9.64 22.02 -12.40
N SER A 124 -8.89 22.36 -11.34
CA SER A 124 -7.42 22.31 -11.39
C SER A 124 -6.88 20.90 -11.53
N LEU A 125 -7.56 19.89 -10.96
CA LEU A 125 -7.23 18.48 -11.14
C LEU A 125 -7.47 18.06 -12.59
N MET A 126 -8.64 18.38 -13.15
CA MET A 126 -8.96 18.06 -14.55
C MET A 126 -7.93 18.65 -15.51
N ALA A 127 -7.53 19.91 -15.29
CA ALA A 127 -6.50 20.55 -16.10
C ALA A 127 -5.12 19.89 -15.96
N ALA A 128 -4.77 19.37 -14.77
CA ALA A 128 -3.51 18.65 -14.57
C ALA A 128 -3.52 17.28 -15.25
N LEU A 129 -4.63 16.56 -15.17
CA LEU A 129 -4.82 15.27 -15.84
C LEU A 129 -4.80 15.43 -17.36
N ASP A 130 -5.46 16.46 -17.91
CA ASP A 130 -5.44 16.79 -19.33
C ASP A 130 -4.02 17.07 -19.85
N ARG A 131 -3.24 17.91 -19.13
CA ARG A 131 -1.82 18.16 -19.47
C ARG A 131 -0.98 16.89 -19.46
N ALA A 132 -1.30 15.94 -18.58
CA ALA A 132 -0.61 14.66 -18.50
C ALA A 132 -1.11 13.63 -19.53
N GLY A 133 -2.15 13.95 -20.30
CA GLY A 133 -2.80 13.02 -21.23
C GLY A 133 -3.48 11.86 -20.52
N ALA A 134 -3.92 12.06 -19.27
CA ALA A 134 -4.48 11.02 -18.42
C ALA A 134 -6.01 10.93 -18.57
N GLU A 135 -6.50 9.76 -19.00
CA GLU A 135 -7.94 9.49 -19.08
C GLU A 135 -8.51 9.09 -17.70
N ILE A 136 -9.66 9.67 -17.35
CA ILE A 136 -10.40 9.31 -16.14
C ILE A 136 -11.20 8.03 -16.40
N ILE A 137 -10.85 6.97 -15.68
CA ILE A 137 -11.47 5.65 -15.79
C ILE A 137 -12.49 5.36 -14.68
N GLY A 138 -12.66 6.29 -13.75
CA GLY A 138 -13.63 6.15 -12.66
C GLY A 138 -13.65 7.34 -11.71
N SER A 139 -14.73 7.43 -10.94
CA SER A 139 -14.93 8.45 -9.92
C SER A 139 -15.86 7.98 -8.81
N GLY A 140 -15.77 8.58 -7.62
CA GLY A 140 -16.77 8.37 -6.58
C GLY A 140 -16.34 8.86 -5.19
N MET A 141 -17.31 8.92 -4.27
CA MET A 141 -17.03 9.21 -2.86
C MET A 141 -16.34 8.02 -2.19
N ARG A 142 -15.25 8.28 -1.47
CA ARG A 142 -14.44 7.28 -0.78
C ARG A 142 -14.10 7.72 0.64
N ASP A 143 -13.85 6.73 1.48
CA ASP A 143 -13.26 6.95 2.80
C ASP A 143 -11.74 6.94 2.61
N GLY A 144 -11.06 8.03 2.98
CA GLY A 144 -9.61 8.16 2.78
C GLY A 144 -8.82 8.02 4.08
N GLY A 145 -7.49 8.19 4.05
CA GLY A 145 -6.66 8.02 5.25
C GLY A 145 -6.80 9.09 6.35
N ARG A 146 -7.31 10.29 6.03
CA ARG A 146 -7.41 11.42 6.98
C ARG A 146 -8.32 11.08 8.17
N ALA A 147 -7.88 11.51 9.36
CA ALA A 147 -8.59 11.29 10.62
C ALA A 147 -9.06 9.84 10.80
N LEU A 148 -8.16 8.88 10.55
CA LEU A 148 -8.40 7.45 10.71
C LEU A 148 -9.58 6.91 9.88
N GLY A 149 -9.81 7.42 8.68
CA GLY A 149 -10.90 6.94 7.82
C GLY A 149 -12.23 7.67 7.98
N THR A 150 -12.34 8.63 8.89
CA THR A 150 -13.63 9.28 9.20
C THR A 150 -13.99 10.41 8.25
N VAL A 151 -13.02 10.95 7.51
CA VAL A 151 -13.26 12.02 6.53
C VAL A 151 -13.32 11.41 5.13
N ARG A 152 -14.36 11.79 4.39
CA ARG A 152 -14.62 11.31 3.03
C ARG A 152 -14.12 12.31 2.01
N GLY A 153 -13.81 11.83 0.81
CA GLY A 153 -13.39 12.67 -0.31
C GLY A 153 -14.00 12.19 -1.62
N MET A 154 -14.02 13.10 -2.59
CA MET A 154 -14.36 12.78 -3.97
C MET A 154 -13.10 12.33 -4.70
N SER A 155 -13.13 11.15 -5.31
CA SER A 155 -11.98 10.55 -5.99
C SER A 155 -12.13 10.54 -7.50
N ARG A 156 -11.01 10.63 -8.21
CA ARG A 156 -10.84 10.41 -9.65
C ARG A 156 -9.75 9.37 -9.87
N TYR A 157 -9.97 8.44 -10.79
CA TYR A 157 -9.06 7.34 -11.08
C TYR A 157 -8.52 7.45 -12.50
N VAL A 158 -7.22 7.29 -12.67
CA VAL A 158 -6.53 7.25 -13.98
C VAL A 158 -5.50 6.11 -14.01
N ARG A 159 -4.92 5.86 -15.18
CA ARG A 159 -3.74 5.00 -15.34
C ARG A 159 -2.53 5.84 -15.69
N ASP A 160 -1.38 5.51 -15.10
CA ASP A 160 -0.10 5.99 -15.62
C ASP A 160 0.33 5.18 -16.87
N PRO A 161 1.42 5.57 -17.55
CA PRO A 161 1.89 4.87 -18.76
C PRO A 161 2.24 3.38 -18.58
N ASP A 162 2.55 2.94 -17.36
CA ASP A 162 2.77 1.52 -17.07
C ASP A 162 1.47 0.78 -16.73
N GLY A 163 0.38 1.51 -16.45
CA GLY A 163 -0.91 0.97 -16.06
C GLY A 163 -1.12 0.87 -14.55
N ASN A 164 -0.28 1.50 -13.71
CA ASN A 164 -0.57 1.60 -12.28
C ASN A 164 -1.86 2.42 -12.06
N LEU A 165 -2.64 2.05 -11.05
CA LEU A 165 -3.85 2.81 -10.70
C LEU A 165 -3.44 4.03 -9.89
N LEU A 166 -3.83 5.23 -10.34
CA LEU A 166 -3.67 6.45 -9.57
C LEU A 166 -5.05 6.99 -9.19
N GLU A 167 -5.27 7.17 -7.89
CA GLU A 167 -6.42 7.84 -7.32
C GLU A 167 -6.02 9.26 -6.89
N PHE A 168 -6.81 10.25 -7.30
CA PHE A 168 -6.71 11.63 -6.82
C PHE A 168 -7.95 11.95 -5.99
N MET A 169 -7.77 12.13 -4.68
CA MET A 169 -8.83 12.40 -3.72
C MET A 169 -8.83 13.86 -3.29
N ILE A 170 -9.99 14.51 -3.43
CA ILE A 170 -10.27 15.84 -2.89
C ILE A 170 -11.15 15.66 -1.66
N TYR A 171 -10.60 15.95 -0.47
CA TYR A 171 -11.38 15.91 0.77
C TYR A 171 -12.41 17.03 0.82
N SER A 172 -13.61 16.68 1.27
CA SER A 172 -14.70 17.63 1.60
C SER A 172 -14.60 18.16 3.02
#